data_AF-A0A386PR42-F1
#
_entry.id   AF-A0A386PR42-F1
#
_cell.length_a   1.000
_cell.length_b   1.000
_cell.length_c   1.000
_cell.angle_alpha   90.00
_cell.angle_beta   90.00
_cell.angle_gamma   90.00
#
_symmetry.space_group_name_H-M   'P 1'
#
loop_
_entity.id
_entity.type
_entity.pdbx_description
1 polymer ?
#
loop_
_entity_poly.entity_id
_entity_poly.type
_entity_poly.pdbx_seq_one_letter_code
_entity_poly.pdbx_strand_id
1 'polypeptide(L)'
;MKIAVQLDNDRNIVGTVTTSEFGAELQVKLFKDKGWTLVDNDPAFSSSDSYLWTVRQADNKLVHLSTGMTPDEETTNANALLGKNVGKAIVTAIAADKKADNAINSSGKLAKAIAPVLAEYEARQNTSNTTTGGTK
;
A
#
# COMPACT_ATOMS: atom_id res chain seq x y z
N MET A 1 -24.75 3.88 -19.54
CA MET A 1 -24.99 3.07 -20.75
C MET A 1 -24.93 1.62 -20.34
N LYS A 2 -25.92 0.82 -20.71
CA LYS A 2 -25.91 -0.62 -20.47
C LYS A 2 -25.39 -1.40 -21.66
N ILE A 3 -24.79 -2.55 -21.37
CA ILE A 3 -24.34 -3.53 -22.37
C ILE A 3 -24.94 -4.90 -22.06
N ALA A 4 -24.99 -5.76 -23.07
CA ALA A 4 -25.38 -7.14 -22.88
C ALA A 4 -24.13 -8.02 -22.94
N VAL A 5 -24.01 -8.94 -21.99
CA VAL A 5 -22.93 -9.92 -21.93
C VAL A 5 -23.52 -11.32 -21.87
N GLN A 6 -23.00 -12.23 -22.68
CA GLN A 6 -23.36 -13.63 -22.66
C GLN A 6 -22.40 -14.38 -21.75
N LEU A 7 -22.95 -15.14 -20.82
CA LEU A 7 -22.18 -15.96 -19.89
C LEU A 7 -22.30 -17.44 -20.27
N ASP A 8 -21.19 -18.17 -20.19
CA ASP A 8 -21.20 -19.64 -20.19
C ASP A 8 -21.55 -20.20 -18.79
N ASN A 9 -21.48 -21.53 -18.64
CA ASN A 9 -21.80 -22.20 -17.37
C ASN A 9 -20.81 -21.87 -16.24
N ASP A 10 -19.56 -21.56 -16.59
CA ASP A 10 -18.51 -21.13 -15.64
C ASP A 10 -18.54 -19.61 -15.42
N ARG A 11 -19.49 -18.93 -16.06
CA ARG A 11 -19.72 -17.49 -16.02
C ARG A 11 -18.57 -16.68 -16.62
N ASN A 12 -17.85 -17.25 -17.57
CA ASN A 12 -16.97 -16.49 -18.45
C ASN A 12 -17.81 -15.74 -19.48
N ILE A 13 -17.36 -14.55 -19.86
CA ILE A 13 -17.99 -13.79 -20.93
C ILE A 13 -17.60 -14.42 -22.27
N VAL A 14 -18.60 -14.93 -23.01
CA VAL A 14 -18.43 -15.56 -24.33
C VAL A 14 -19.01 -14.72 -25.47
N GLY A 15 -19.70 -13.63 -25.14
CA GLY A 15 -20.28 -12.72 -26.12
C GLY A 15 -20.63 -11.37 -25.51
N THR A 16 -20.56 -10.31 -26.31
CA THR A 16 -20.83 -8.93 -25.85
C THR A 16 -21.60 -8.14 -26.91
N VAL A 17 -22.56 -7.32 -26.49
CA VAL A 17 -23.19 -6.28 -27.31
C VAL A 17 -23.02 -4.95 -26.60
N THR A 18 -22.10 -4.13 -27.11
CA THR A 18 -21.67 -2.85 -26.52
C THR A 18 -22.02 -1.63 -27.37
N THR A 19 -22.66 -1.83 -28.53
CA THR A 19 -22.86 -0.79 -29.55
C THR A 19 -23.92 0.24 -29.19
N SER A 20 -24.96 -0.15 -28.46
CA SER A 20 -26.01 0.75 -27.95
C SER A 20 -26.80 0.08 -26.83
N GLU A 21 -27.36 0.88 -25.93
CA GLU A 21 -28.21 0.39 -24.85
C GLU A 21 -29.46 -0.32 -25.37
N PHE A 22 -30.11 0.24 -26.39
CA PHE A 22 -31.26 -0.41 -27.05
C PHE A 22 -30.88 -1.76 -27.68
N GLY A 23 -29.73 -1.85 -28.34
CA GLY A 23 -29.22 -3.10 -28.90
C GLY A 23 -28.95 -4.16 -27.83
N ALA A 24 -28.38 -3.74 -26.69
CA ALA A 24 -28.14 -4.60 -25.54
C ALA A 24 -29.45 -5.13 -24.92
N GLU A 25 -30.43 -4.25 -24.70
CA GLU A 25 -31.75 -4.63 -24.18
C GLU A 25 -32.49 -5.60 -25.11
N LEU A 26 -32.46 -5.33 -26.43
CA LEU A 26 -33.04 -6.23 -27.43
C LEU A 26 -32.34 -7.59 -27.43
N GLN A 27 -31.02 -7.63 -27.33
CA GLN A 27 -30.26 -8.88 -27.30
C GLN A 27 -30.69 -9.77 -26.13
N VAL A 28 -30.76 -9.20 -24.92
CA VAL A 28 -31.20 -9.94 -23.72
C VAL A 28 -32.65 -10.40 -23.86
N LYS A 29 -33.54 -9.55 -24.41
CA LYS A 29 -34.96 -9.89 -24.58
C LYS A 29 -35.19 -11.00 -25.61
N LEU A 30 -34.49 -10.97 -26.74
CA LEU A 30 -34.63 -11.95 -27.82
C LEU A 30 -33.97 -13.29 -27.49
N PHE A 31 -32.92 -13.28 -26.66
CA PHE A 31 -32.12 -14.47 -26.34
C PHE A 31 -32.06 -14.77 -24.83
N LYS A 32 -33.17 -14.53 -24.12
CA LYS A 32 -33.29 -14.72 -22.66
C LYS A 32 -32.79 -16.09 -22.16
N ASP A 33 -32.98 -17.14 -22.96
CA ASP A 33 -32.65 -18.52 -22.60
C ASP A 33 -31.21 -18.91 -23.00
N LYS A 34 -30.41 -17.96 -23.48
CA LYS A 34 -29.03 -18.19 -23.96
C LYS A 34 -27.94 -17.60 -23.07
N GLY A 35 -28.26 -17.28 -21.82
CA GLY A 35 -27.28 -16.76 -20.85
C GLY A 35 -26.90 -15.30 -21.04
N TRP A 36 -27.72 -14.51 -21.76
CA TRP A 36 -27.50 -13.07 -21.90
C TRP A 36 -27.97 -12.32 -20.66
N THR A 37 -27.10 -11.45 -20.14
CA THR A 37 -27.36 -10.60 -18.98
C THR A 37 -27.11 -9.15 -19.35
N LEU A 38 -27.98 -8.26 -18.86
CA LEU A 38 -27.81 -6.81 -19.00
C LEU A 38 -27.02 -6.28 -17.82
N VAL A 39 -25.94 -5.55 -18.09
CA VAL A 39 -25.07 -4.98 -17.05
C VAL A 39 -24.74 -3.52 -17.37
N ASP A 40 -24.42 -2.75 -16.34
CA ASP A 40 -23.89 -1.40 -16.53
C ASP A 40 -22.49 -1.48 -17.16
N ASN A 41 -22.24 -0.64 -18.17
CA ASN A 41 -20.93 -0.59 -18.82
C ASN A 41 -19.90 0.03 -17.86
N ASP A 42 -18.77 -0.63 -17.71
CA ASP A 42 -17.60 -0.06 -17.04
C ASP A 42 -16.68 0.60 -18.09
N PRO A 43 -16.17 1.83 -17.87
CA PRO A 43 -15.22 2.46 -18.80
C PRO A 43 -13.92 1.68 -19.03
N ALA A 44 -13.49 0.86 -18.07
CA ALA A 44 -12.31 0.00 -18.19
C ALA A 44 -12.62 -1.31 -18.94
N PHE A 45 -13.90 -1.63 -19.16
CA PHE A 45 -14.29 -2.83 -19.88
C PHE A 45 -14.03 -2.67 -21.38
N SER A 46 -13.33 -3.66 -21.95
CA SER A 46 -13.16 -3.80 -23.40
C SER A 46 -13.63 -5.17 -23.85
N SER A 47 -14.35 -5.23 -24.97
CA SER A 47 -14.77 -6.50 -25.58
C SER A 47 -13.59 -7.37 -26.01
N SER A 48 -12.45 -6.75 -26.41
CA SER A 48 -11.20 -7.46 -26.72
C SER A 48 -10.63 -8.23 -25.54
N ASP A 49 -10.86 -7.71 -24.33
CA ASP A 49 -10.31 -8.23 -23.08
C ASP A 49 -11.38 -8.84 -22.18
N SER A 50 -12.56 -9.15 -22.75
CA SER A 50 -13.70 -9.70 -22.02
C SER A 50 -13.39 -11.01 -21.27
N TYR A 51 -12.37 -11.76 -21.70
CA TYR A 51 -11.87 -12.96 -21.01
C TYR A 51 -11.28 -12.69 -19.61
N LEU A 52 -10.96 -11.43 -19.29
CA LEU A 52 -10.51 -11.00 -17.96
C LEU A 52 -11.67 -10.64 -17.03
N TRP A 53 -12.92 -10.71 -17.51
CA TRP A 53 -14.08 -10.18 -16.82
C TRP A 53 -15.17 -11.23 -16.63
N THR A 54 -16.00 -10.99 -15.63
CA THR A 54 -17.24 -11.73 -15.38
C THR A 54 -18.29 -10.79 -14.80
N VAL A 55 -19.50 -11.30 -14.60
CA VAL A 55 -20.59 -10.58 -13.92
C VAL A 55 -20.74 -11.13 -12.52
N ARG A 56 -20.58 -10.31 -11.48
CA ARG A 56 -20.75 -10.77 -10.10
C ARG A 56 -22.22 -11.05 -9.77
N GLN A 57 -22.53 -12.21 -9.19
CA GLN A 57 -23.94 -12.63 -8.95
C GLN A 57 -24.68 -11.73 -7.95
N ALA A 58 -23.97 -11.20 -6.95
CA ALA A 58 -24.58 -10.48 -5.85
C ALA A 58 -25.25 -9.17 -6.30
N ASP A 59 -24.69 -8.50 -7.31
CA ASP A 59 -25.11 -7.16 -7.73
C ASP A 59 -25.08 -6.94 -9.25
N ASN A 60 -24.83 -7.98 -10.04
CA ASN A 60 -24.75 -7.95 -11.50
C ASN A 60 -23.75 -6.92 -12.07
N LYS A 61 -22.69 -6.60 -11.32
CA LYS A 61 -21.62 -5.72 -11.80
C LYS A 61 -20.59 -6.46 -12.62
N LEU A 62 -20.01 -5.78 -13.59
CA LEU A 62 -18.78 -6.22 -14.26
C LEU A 62 -17.62 -6.15 -13.29
N VAL A 63 -16.93 -7.28 -13.11
CA VAL A 63 -15.79 -7.40 -12.23
C VAL A 63 -14.66 -8.14 -12.94
N HIS A 64 -13.42 -7.89 -12.51
CA HIS A 64 -12.30 -8.70 -12.97
C HIS A 64 -12.42 -10.12 -12.43
N LEU A 65 -12.17 -11.11 -13.28
CA LEU A 65 -12.27 -12.53 -12.95
C LEU A 65 -11.29 -12.93 -11.83
N SER A 66 -10.10 -12.30 -11.81
CA SER A 66 -9.03 -12.62 -10.85
C SER A 66 -9.31 -12.14 -9.42
N THR A 67 -10.03 -11.03 -9.26
CA THR A 67 -10.26 -10.38 -7.96
C THR A 67 -11.70 -10.46 -7.50
N GLY A 68 -12.66 -10.66 -8.42
CA GLY A 68 -14.09 -10.55 -8.14
C GLY A 68 -14.55 -9.12 -7.78
N MET A 69 -13.71 -8.12 -8.06
CA MET A 69 -13.94 -6.71 -7.74
C MET A 69 -14.13 -5.87 -9.00
N THR A 70 -14.89 -4.79 -8.89
CA THR A 70 -14.89 -3.74 -9.92
C THR A 70 -13.54 -2.99 -9.89
N PRO A 71 -13.13 -2.31 -10.97
CA PRO A 71 -11.91 -1.50 -10.97
C PRO A 71 -11.86 -0.46 -9.83
N ASP A 72 -13.01 0.14 -9.49
CA ASP A 72 -13.12 1.08 -8.37
C ASP A 72 -12.89 0.42 -7.00
N GLU A 73 -13.41 -0.79 -6.81
CA GLU A 73 -13.22 -1.58 -5.59
C GLU A 73 -11.75 -2.01 -5.46
N GLU A 74 -11.11 -2.42 -6.55
CA GLU A 74 -9.67 -2.73 -6.59
C GLU A 74 -8.83 -1.51 -6.21
N THR A 75 -9.14 -0.35 -6.79
CA THR A 75 -8.46 0.91 -6.51
C THR A 75 -8.61 1.31 -5.05
N THR A 76 -9.84 1.20 -4.51
CA THR A 76 -10.13 1.50 -3.10
C THR A 76 -9.34 0.57 -2.17
N ASN A 77 -9.30 -0.72 -2.48
CA ASN A 77 -8.55 -1.71 -1.71
C ASN A 77 -7.04 -1.44 -1.78
N ALA A 78 -6.51 -1.17 -2.96
CA ALA A 78 -5.10 -0.83 -3.16
C ALA A 78 -4.70 0.43 -2.36
N ASN A 79 -5.50 1.49 -2.41
CA ASN A 79 -5.27 2.71 -1.65
C ASN A 79 -5.31 2.47 -0.14
N ALA A 80 -6.24 1.64 0.35
CA ALA A 80 -6.30 1.28 1.77
C ALA A 80 -5.05 0.49 2.21
N LEU A 81 -4.55 -0.43 1.38
CA LEU A 81 -3.31 -1.16 1.63
C LEU A 81 -2.09 -0.24 1.66
N LEU A 82 -2.00 0.68 0.70
CA LEU A 82 -0.93 1.69 0.66
C LEU A 82 -0.97 2.57 1.92
N GLY A 83 -2.14 3.05 2.32
CA GLY A 83 -2.31 3.85 3.55
C GLY A 83 -1.85 3.09 4.81
N LYS A 84 -2.18 1.81 4.95
CA LYS A 84 -1.73 0.97 6.07
C LYS A 84 -0.20 0.81 6.07
N ASN A 85 0.39 0.56 4.91
CA ASN A 85 1.84 0.36 4.78
C ASN A 85 2.62 1.65 5.07
N VAL A 86 2.15 2.79 4.55
CA VAL A 86 2.71 4.12 4.84
C VAL A 86 2.60 4.44 6.34
N GLY A 87 1.44 4.19 6.95
CA GLY A 87 1.25 4.38 8.40
C GLY A 87 2.25 3.56 9.23
N LYS A 88 2.45 2.28 8.88
CA LYS A 88 3.43 1.42 9.54
C LYS A 88 4.87 1.93 9.39
N ALA A 89 5.24 2.40 8.20
CA ALA A 89 6.56 2.97 7.94
C ALA A 89 6.82 4.24 8.77
N ILE A 90 5.83 5.14 8.85
CA ILE A 90 5.90 6.37 9.65
C ILE A 90 6.08 6.05 11.14
N VAL A 91 5.28 5.13 11.69
CA VAL A 91 5.41 4.73 13.10
C VAL A 91 6.79 4.14 13.39
N THR A 92 7.31 3.33 12.47
CA THR A 92 8.65 2.74 12.59
C THR A 92 9.73 3.82 12.58
N ALA A 93 9.64 4.80 11.68
CA ALA A 93 10.56 5.91 11.60
C ALA A 93 10.54 6.77 12.88
N ILE A 94 9.35 7.12 13.38
CA ILE A 94 9.18 7.87 14.64
C ILE A 94 9.78 7.11 15.84
N ALA A 95 9.61 5.79 15.89
CA ALA A 95 10.20 4.98 16.97
C ALA A 95 11.74 4.96 16.89
N ALA A 96 12.30 4.87 15.69
CA ALA A 96 13.75 4.93 15.47
C ALA A 96 14.32 6.30 15.85
N ASP A 97 13.63 7.38 15.47
CA ASP A 97 13.98 8.76 15.80
C ASP A 97 14.03 8.98 17.32
N LYS A 98 12.98 8.59 18.04
CA LYS A 98 12.96 8.63 19.53
C LYS A 98 14.09 7.83 20.16
N LYS A 99 14.44 6.67 19.58
CA LYS A 99 15.56 5.85 20.06
C LYS A 99 16.89 6.57 19.86
N ALA A 100 17.07 7.25 18.72
CA ALA A 100 18.25 8.05 18.43
C ALA A 100 18.38 9.24 19.40
N ASP A 101 17.30 9.98 19.64
CA ASP A 101 17.26 11.08 20.61
C ASP A 101 17.66 10.62 22.01
N ASN A 102 17.13 9.49 22.46
CA ASN A 102 17.48 8.92 23.76
C ASN A 102 18.96 8.53 23.84
N ALA A 103 19.54 8.00 22.76
CA ALA A 103 20.96 7.65 22.71
C ALA A 103 21.85 8.90 22.74
N ILE A 104 21.49 9.95 22.00
CA ILE A 104 22.19 11.24 22.01
C ILE A 104 22.15 11.86 23.40
N ASN A 105 20.98 11.89 24.04
CA ASN A 105 20.80 12.43 25.39
C ASN A 105 21.62 11.65 26.43
N SER A 106 21.65 10.33 26.33
CA SER A 106 22.43 9.48 27.25
C SER A 106 23.94 9.70 27.07
N SER A 107 24.40 9.84 25.83
CA SER A 107 25.80 10.14 25.52
C SER A 107 26.21 11.51 26.05
N GLY A 108 25.36 12.53 25.90
CA GLY A 108 25.58 13.86 26.47
C GLY A 108 25.65 13.87 28.00
N LYS A 109 24.83 13.06 28.68
CA LYS A 109 24.90 12.88 30.14
C LYS A 109 26.21 12.22 30.56
N LEU A 110 26.64 11.17 29.85
CA LEU A 110 27.90 10.49 30.12
C LEU A 110 29.10 11.44 29.94
N ALA A 111 29.12 12.21 28.84
CA ALA A 111 30.18 13.20 28.60
C ALA A 111 30.28 14.21 29.74
N LYS A 112 29.15 14.74 30.23
CA LYS A 112 29.11 15.65 31.39
C LYS A 112 29.62 14.98 32.67
N ALA A 113 29.36 13.69 32.88
CA ALA A 113 29.81 12.97 34.06
C ALA A 113 31.32 12.66 34.04
N ILE A 114 31.90 12.39 32.87
CA ILE A 114 33.32 12.03 32.72
C ILE A 114 34.23 13.27 32.64
N ALA A 115 33.75 14.40 32.10
CA ALA A 115 34.51 15.64 31.99
C ALA A 115 35.33 16.03 33.24
N PRO A 116 34.77 16.05 34.47
CA PRO A 116 35.55 16.39 35.66
C PRO A 116 36.63 15.35 35.99
N VAL A 117 36.37 14.05 35.77
CA VAL A 117 37.34 12.97 36.02
C VAL A 117 38.52 13.08 35.07
N LEU A 118 38.26 13.43 33.80
CA LEU A 118 39.31 13.62 32.81
C LEU A 118 40.17 14.84 33.14
N ALA A 119 39.54 15.95 33.52
CA ALA A 119 40.25 17.16 33.95
C ALA A 119 41.12 16.93 35.19
N GLU A 120 40.62 16.17 36.18
CA GLU A 120 41.41 15.77 37.35
C GLU A 120 42.60 14.88 36.97
N TYR A 121 42.42 13.93 36.05
CA TYR A 121 43.49 13.07 35.58
C TYR A 121 44.60 13.87 34.88
N GLU A 122 44.23 14.78 33.97
CA GLU A 122 45.17 15.65 33.26
C GLU A 122 45.96 16.57 34.24
N ALA A 123 45.29 17.12 35.24
CA ALA A 123 45.94 17.93 36.28
C ALA A 123 46.97 17.13 37.11
N ARG A 124 46.71 15.86 37.40
CA ARG A 124 47.65 14.96 38.12
C ARG A 124 48.87 14.57 37.28
N GLN A 125 48.70 14.38 35.97
CA GLN A 125 49.81 14.07 35.06
C GLN A 125 50.78 15.27 34.94
N ASN A 126 50.26 16.50 34.85
CA ASN A 126 51.09 17.70 34.76
C ASN A 126 51.86 18.03 36.05
N THR A 127 51.36 17.62 37.22
CA THR A 127 52.05 17.83 38.50
C THR A 127 53.12 16.78 38.81
N SER A 128 53.06 15.59 38.19
CA SER A 128 54.07 14.54 38.39
C SER A 128 55.35 14.74 37.58
N ASN A 129 55.32 15.58 36.52
CA ASN A 129 56.50 15.86 35.68
C ASN A 129 57.41 16.99 36.20
N THR A 130 57.05 17.67 37.29
CA THR A 130 57.85 18.80 37.83
C THR A 130 58.73 18.43 39.02
N THR A 131 58.80 17.16 39.44
CA THR A 131 59.53 16.73 40.66
C THR A 131 60.85 16.00 40.43
N THR A 132 61.54 16.23 39.30
CA THR A 132 62.92 15.73 39.11
C THR A 132 63.87 16.84 38.65
N GLY A 133 64.08 17.81 39.54
CA GLY A 133 65.06 18.88 39.37
C GLY A 133 65.71 19.22 40.70
N GLY A 134 66.05 18.20 41.49
CA GLY A 134 66.78 18.35 42.74
C GLY A 134 68.18 18.88 42.44
N THR A 135 68.42 20.12 42.88
CA THR A 135 69.72 20.76 42.99
C THR A 135 70.72 19.86 43.73
N LYS A 136 71.86 19.62 43.11
CA LYS A 136 73.14 19.36 43.78
C LYS A 136 74.20 20.22 43.12
#